data_AF-R0H356-F1
#
_entry.id   AF-R0H356-F1
#
_cell.length_a   1.000
_cell.length_b   1.000
_cell.length_c   1.000
_cell.angle_alpha   90.00
_cell.angle_beta   90.00
_cell.angle_gamma   90.00
#
_symmetry.space_group_name_H-M   'P 1'
#
loop_
_entity.id
_entity.type
_entity.pdbx_description
1 polymer ?
#
loop_
_entity_poly.entity_id
_entity_poly.type
_entity_poly.pdbx_seq_one_letter_code
_entity_poly.pdbx_strand_id
1 'polypeptide(L)'
;MFTDGRRKYKWFCSRLGKWLIVEGLDEVYEKRGYHSFRTIQLVNYGRKLIIIWHQWSPPVSSKERIIWCAVIRLEQRISPQFGPQIWGEVERCNVLVPIVPRSYKLSSSQCVSV
;
A
#
# COMPACT_ATOMS: atom_id res chain seq x y z
N MET A 1 -0.26 1.24 10.12
CA MET A 1 0.54 1.80 9.01
C MET A 1 0.10 3.24 8.81
N PHE A 2 1.02 4.17 8.60
CA PHE A 2 0.69 5.55 8.25
C PHE A 2 1.49 5.99 7.02
N THR A 3 0.96 6.95 6.27
CA THR A 3 1.69 7.59 5.16
C THR A 3 2.32 8.88 5.67
N ASP A 4 3.62 9.10 5.45
CA ASP A 4 4.24 10.38 5.82
C ASP A 4 3.85 11.52 4.87
N GLY A 5 4.40 12.72 5.09
CA GLY A 5 4.18 13.87 4.20
C GLY A 5 4.61 13.65 2.76
N ARG A 6 5.43 12.62 2.48
CA ARG A 6 5.85 12.17 1.13
C ARG A 6 5.03 10.97 0.64
N ARG A 7 3.95 10.61 1.35
CA ARG A 7 3.05 9.48 1.09
C ARG A 7 3.72 8.11 1.13
N LYS A 8 4.92 8.00 1.72
CA LYS A 8 5.60 6.72 1.92
C LYS A 8 4.97 5.94 3.06
N TYR A 9 4.87 4.63 2.90
CA TYR A 9 4.29 3.75 3.91
C TYR A 9 5.26 3.56 5.08
N LYS A 10 4.73 3.64 6.31
CA LYS A 10 5.49 3.38 7.54
C LYS A 10 4.96 2.20 8.34
N TRP A 11 5.88 1.36 8.80
CA TRP A 11 5.62 0.19 9.63
C TRP A 11 6.18 0.39 11.04
N PHE A 12 5.43 0.00 12.06
CA PHE A 12 5.90 0.09 13.44
C PHE A 12 6.84 -1.07 13.75
N CYS A 13 8.11 -0.75 14.00
CA CYS A 13 9.11 -1.72 14.40
C CYS A 13 9.11 -1.83 15.93
N SER A 14 8.44 -2.85 16.47
CA SER A 14 8.34 -3.10 17.91
C SER A 14 9.70 -3.19 18.60
N ARG A 15 10.68 -3.84 17.95
CA ARG A 15 12.08 -3.95 18.42
C ARG A 15 12.75 -2.61 18.70
N LEU A 16 12.38 -1.56 17.96
CA LEU A 16 12.97 -0.23 18.10
C LEU A 16 12.02 0.79 18.71
N GLY A 17 10.77 0.40 19.01
CA GLY A 17 9.72 1.30 19.51
C GLY A 17 9.41 2.47 18.57
N LYS A 18 9.72 2.37 17.27
CA LYS A 18 9.59 3.48 16.32
C LYS A 18 8.98 3.05 14.98
N TRP A 19 8.42 4.04 14.29
CA TRP A 19 7.91 3.88 12.93
C TRP A 19 9.03 4.04 11.91
N LEU A 20 9.20 3.05 11.06
CA LEU A 20 10.18 3.01 9.98
C LEU A 20 9.48 3.11 8.63
N ILE A 21 10.13 3.76 7.66
CA ILE A 21 9.68 3.73 6.27
C ILE A 21 9.85 2.29 5.75
N VAL A 22 8.88 1.83 4.96
CA VAL A 22 8.97 0.57 4.23
C VAL A 22 9.67 0.83 2.90
N GLU A 23 10.86 0.29 2.76
CA GLU A 23 11.67 0.36 1.53
C GLU A 23 11.24 -0.72 0.52
N GLY A 24 11.66 -0.60 -0.74
CA GLY A 24 11.36 -1.59 -1.79
C GLY A 24 9.98 -1.48 -2.45
N LEU A 25 9.28 -0.36 -2.24
CA LEU A 25 7.92 -0.13 -2.76
C LEU A 25 7.86 0.82 -3.96
N ASP A 26 8.97 0.99 -4.68
CA ASP A 26 9.09 1.96 -5.77
C ASP A 26 8.04 1.73 -6.88
N GLU A 27 7.81 0.48 -7.27
CA GLU A 27 6.77 0.11 -8.25
C GLU A 27 5.36 0.57 -7.81
N VAL A 28 5.03 0.38 -6.53
CA VAL A 28 3.72 0.77 -6.00
C VAL A 28 3.56 2.29 -6.02
N TYR A 29 4.63 3.03 -5.70
CA TYR A 29 4.62 4.49 -5.74
C TYR A 29 4.49 5.01 -7.18
N GLU A 30 5.17 4.38 -8.14
CA GLU A 30 5.09 4.72 -9.56
C GLU A 30 3.68 4.51 -10.12
N LYS A 31 3.07 3.34 -9.88
CA LYS A 31 1.72 3.01 -10.39
C LYS A 31 0.62 3.86 -9.75
N ARG A 32 0.78 4.24 -8.48
CA ARG A 32 -0.17 5.09 -7.78
C ARG A 32 -0.10 6.55 -8.28
N GLY A 33 1.08 7.00 -8.67
CA GLY A 33 1.33 8.39 -9.06
C GLY A 33 1.15 9.40 -7.91
N TYR A 34 1.25 10.69 -8.23
CA TYR A 34 1.18 11.79 -7.26
C TYR A 34 -0.25 12.23 -6.89
N HIS A 35 -1.26 11.74 -7.61
CA HIS A 35 -2.63 12.20 -7.46
C HIS A 35 -3.31 11.58 -6.23
N SER A 36 -4.04 12.41 -5.49
CA SER A 36 -4.69 12.09 -4.22
C SER A 36 -5.82 11.08 -4.43
N PHE A 37 -5.53 9.79 -4.32
CA PHE A 37 -6.54 8.74 -4.34
C PHE A 37 -6.74 8.12 -2.96
N ARG A 38 -8.02 7.94 -2.61
CA ARG A 38 -8.44 7.27 -1.37
C ARG A 38 -7.88 5.85 -1.42
N THR A 39 -6.90 5.57 -0.57
CA THR A 39 -6.24 4.27 -0.48
C THR A 39 -6.85 3.52 0.68
N ILE A 40 -7.33 2.31 0.44
CA ILE A 40 -7.59 1.36 1.53
C ILE A 40 -6.30 0.58 1.78
N GLN A 41 -5.89 0.60 3.04
CA GLN A 41 -4.76 -0.18 3.52
C GLN A 41 -5.33 -1.28 4.37
N LEU A 42 -5.24 -2.52 3.88
CA LEU A 42 -5.59 -3.69 4.66
C LEU A 42 -4.28 -4.30 5.15
N VAL A 43 -4.02 -4.13 6.44
CA VAL A 43 -2.89 -4.78 7.10
C VAL A 43 -3.44 -6.02 7.78
N ASN A 44 -2.71 -7.13 7.61
CA ASN A 44 -2.79 -8.37 8.36
C ASN A 44 -3.48 -9.56 7.66
N TYR A 45 -2.67 -10.26 6.86
CA TYR A 45 -2.73 -11.71 6.68
C TYR A 45 -1.29 -12.24 6.57
N GLY A 46 -0.76 -12.89 7.62
CA GLY A 46 0.52 -13.60 7.55
C GLY A 46 1.76 -12.77 7.17
N ARG A 47 1.99 -11.61 7.82
CA ARG A 47 3.10 -10.66 7.51
C ARG A 47 3.01 -9.98 6.14
N LYS A 48 1.86 -10.07 5.47
CA LYS A 48 1.61 -9.36 4.22
C LYS A 48 0.82 -8.08 4.47
N LEU A 49 1.13 -7.10 3.64
CA LEU A 49 0.46 -5.83 3.51
C LEU A 49 -0.28 -5.81 2.18
N ILE A 50 -1.58 -5.52 2.21
CA ILE A 50 -2.38 -5.34 1.00
C ILE A 50 -2.75 -3.87 0.86
N ILE A 51 -2.42 -3.30 -0.30
CA ILE A 51 -2.71 -1.91 -0.63
C ILE A 51 -3.69 -1.91 -1.79
N ILE A 52 -4.86 -1.33 -1.57
CA ILE A 52 -5.89 -1.16 -2.60
C ILE A 52 -6.06 0.33 -2.83
N TRP A 53 -5.90 0.76 -4.08
CA TRP A 53 -6.16 2.14 -4.47
C TRP A 53 -6.98 2.17 -5.75
N HIS A 54 -7.54 3.33 -6.03
CA HIS A 54 -8.20 3.57 -7.30
C HIS A 54 -7.45 4.58 -8.14
N GLN A 55 -7.56 4.43 -9.44
CA GLN A 55 -7.05 5.34 -10.43
C GLN A 55 -8.21 5.75 -11.34
N TRP A 56 -8.23 6.98 -11.83
CA TRP A 56 -9.19 7.38 -12.85
C TRP A 56 -8.81 6.74 -14.18
N SER A 57 -9.79 6.16 -14.88
CA SER A 57 -9.57 5.69 -16.24
C SER A 57 -9.47 6.89 -17.19
N PRO A 58 -8.46 7.01 -18.05
CA PRO A 58 -8.45 8.00 -19.12
C PRO A 58 -9.61 7.75 -20.10
N PRO A 59 -10.32 8.79 -20.59
CA PRO A 59 -10.13 10.21 -20.30
C PRO A 59 -10.61 10.60 -18.89
N VAL A 60 -9.96 11.61 -18.29
CA VAL A 60 -10.19 12.09 -16.90
C VAL A 60 -11.66 12.48 -16.60
N SER A 61 -12.46 12.72 -17.63
CA SER A 61 -13.91 12.95 -17.55
C SER A 61 -14.74 11.68 -17.32
N SER A 62 -14.13 10.49 -17.34
CA SER A 62 -14.81 9.22 -17.15
C SER A 62 -15.39 9.13 -15.74
N LYS A 63 -16.64 8.65 -15.63
CA LYS A 63 -17.26 8.30 -14.35
C LYS A 63 -16.77 6.93 -13.85
N GLU A 64 -15.61 6.50 -14.31
CA GLU A 64 -15.09 5.16 -14.15
C GLU A 64 -13.78 5.19 -13.39
N ARG A 65 -13.61 4.21 -12.50
CA ARG A 65 -12.37 4.03 -11.77
C ARG A 65 -11.82 2.64 -12.04
N ILE A 66 -10.49 2.54 -12.03
CA ILE A 66 -9.74 1.30 -12.05
C ILE A 66 -9.32 1.01 -10.62
N ILE A 67 -9.56 -0.21 -10.12
CA ILE A 67 -9.09 -0.64 -8.81
C ILE A 67 -7.80 -1.41 -8.98
N TRP A 68 -6.75 -0.93 -8.33
CA TRP A 68 -5.45 -1.60 -8.24
C TRP A 68 -5.29 -2.30 -6.89
N CYS A 69 -4.51 -3.37 -6.90
CA CYS A 69 -4.12 -4.10 -5.70
C CYS A 69 -2.62 -4.39 -5.76
N ALA A 70 -1.94 -4.09 -4.65
CA ALA A 70 -0.60 -4.57 -4.39
C ALA A 70 -0.59 -5.48 -3.17
N VAL A 71 0.04 -6.65 -3.30
CA VAL A 71 0.33 -7.58 -2.21
C VAL A 71 1.81 -7.50 -1.92
N ILE A 72 2.15 -7.14 -0.69
CA ILE A 72 3.51 -6.85 -0.27
C ILE A 72 3.87 -7.77 0.88
N ARG A 73 4.94 -8.55 0.75
CA ARG A 73 5.53 -9.28 1.87
C ARG A 73 6.45 -8.35 2.65
N LEU A 74 6.21 -8.22 3.95
CA LEU A 74 7.05 -7.38 4.81
C LEU A 74 8.12 -8.22 5.49
N GLU A 75 9.35 -7.74 5.41
CA GLU A 75 10.53 -8.35 6.01
C GLU A 75 11.29 -7.31 6.83
N GLN A 76 11.67 -7.70 8.05
CA GLN A 76 12.60 -6.91 8.84
C GLN A 76 14.03 -7.38 8.53
N ARG A 77 14.84 -6.49 7.97
CA ARG A 77 16.26 -6.74 7.66
C ARG A 77 17.14 -6.01 8.65
N ILE A 78 18.27 -6.60 9.01
CA ILE A 78 19.30 -5.94 9.82
C ILE A 78 20.51 -5.78 8.92
N SER A 79 20.86 -4.54 8.59
CA SER A 79 22.12 -4.26 7.92
C SER A 79 23.15 -3.78 8.94
N PRO A 80 24.42 -4.22 8.85
CA PRO A 80 25.47 -3.74 9.74
C PRO A 80 25.68 -2.22 9.66
N GLN A 81 25.41 -1.62 8.50
CA GLN A 81 25.67 -0.20 8.25
C GLN A 81 24.50 0.72 8.62
N PHE A 82 23.24 0.26 8.49
CA PHE A 82 22.05 1.13 8.65
C PHE A 82 21.11 0.67 9.78
N GLY A 83 21.45 -0.40 10.49
CA GLY A 83 20.62 -0.96 11.55
C GLY A 83 19.35 -1.65 11.02
N PRO A 84 18.30 -1.80 11.84
CA PRO A 84 17.08 -2.48 11.41
C PRO A 84 16.28 -1.63 10.42
N GLN A 85 15.94 -2.24 9.29
CA GLN A 85 15.13 -1.68 8.23
C GLN A 85 13.91 -2.56 7.99
N ILE A 86 12.83 -1.97 7.49
CA ILE A 86 11.65 -2.71 7.02
C ILE A 86 11.64 -2.64 5.51
N TRP A 87 11.65 -3.79 4.87
CA TRP A 87 11.58 -3.93 3.43
C TRP A 87 10.25 -4.56 3.04
N GLY A 88 9.68 -4.09 1.94
CA GLY A 88 8.54 -4.69 1.29
C GLY A 88 8.95 -5.32 -0.02
N GLU A 89 8.66 -6.61 -0.21
CA GLU A 89 8.72 -7.25 -1.51
C GLU A 89 7.33 -7.20 -2.14
N VAL A 90 7.21 -6.61 -3.33
CA VAL A 90 5.97 -6.56 -4.08
C VAL A 90 5.77 -7.93 -4.75
N GLU A 91 4.97 -8.80 -4.13
CA GLU A 91 4.65 -10.13 -4.68
C GLU A 91 3.68 -10.02 -5.87
N ARG A 92 2.82 -9.00 -5.86
CA ARG A 92 1.84 -8.75 -6.91
C ARG A 92 1.48 -7.27 -6.94
N CYS A 93 1.40 -6.68 -8.13
CA CYS A 93 0.90 -5.31 -8.35
C CYS A 93 0.13 -5.27 -9.67
N ASN A 94 -1.20 -5.32 -9.62
CA ASN A 94 -2.01 -5.40 -10.83
C ASN A 94 -3.39 -4.77 -10.65
N VAL A 95 -4.06 -4.55 -11.78
CA VAL A 95 -5.48 -4.18 -11.82
C VAL A 95 -6.29 -5.35 -11.26
N LEU A 96 -7.05 -5.09 -10.20
CA LEU A 96 -7.98 -6.04 -9.60
C LEU A 96 -9.35 -5.97 -10.29
N VAL A 97 -9.83 -4.75 -10.54
CA VAL A 97 -11.09 -4.50 -11.26
C VAL A 97 -10.87 -3.39 -12.28
N PRO A 98 -11.03 -3.66 -13.59
CA PRO A 98 -10.67 -2.72 -14.63
C PRO A 98 -11.61 -1.51 -14.69
N ILE A 99 -12.92 -1.67 -14.46
CA ILE A 99 -13.88 -0.57 -14.56
C ILE A 99 -14.92 -0.72 -13.46
N VAL A 100 -15.02 0.29 -12.58
CA VAL A 100 -16.10 0.40 -11.61
C VAL A 100 -16.81 1.77 -11.72
N PRO A 101 -18.14 1.82 -11.52
CA PRO A 101 -18.89 3.07 -11.51
C PRO A 101 -18.43 3.99 -10.37
N ARG A 102 -18.37 5.31 -10.59
CA ARG A 102 -17.96 6.31 -9.59
C ARG A 102 -18.68 6.22 -8.24
N SER A 103 -19.91 5.70 -8.22
CA SER A 103 -20.74 5.52 -7.02
C SER A 103 -20.23 4.43 -6.07
N TYR A 104 -19.32 3.56 -6.51
CA TYR A 104 -18.78 2.52 -5.64
C TYR A 104 -18.04 3.12 -4.43
N LYS A 105 -18.17 2.43 -3.29
CA LYS A 105 -17.49 2.79 -2.04
C LYS A 105 -16.64 1.63 -1.58
N LEU A 106 -15.36 1.90 -1.42
CA LEU A 106 -14.44 1.02 -0.71
C LEU A 106 -14.68 1.17 0.81
N SER A 107 -14.91 0.05 1.49
CA SER A 107 -15.04 -0.04 2.94
C SER A 107 -13.85 -0.79 3.53
N SER A 108 -13.30 -0.29 4.64
CA SER A 108 -12.25 -0.99 5.39
C SER A 108 -12.87 -1.69 6.60
N SER A 109 -12.56 -2.96 6.80
CA SER A 109 -12.80 -3.68 8.05
C SER A 109 -11.45 -4.03 8.69
N GLN A 110 -11.35 -3.89 10.01
CA GLN A 110 -10.16 -4.36 10.73
C GLN A 110 -10.30 -5.87 10.94
N CYS A 111 -9.39 -6.65 10.35
CA CYS A 111 -9.26 -8.07 10.69
C CYS A 111 -8.29 -8.18 11.87
N VAL A 112 -8.78 -8.65 13.01
CA VAL A 112 -7.95 -9.01 14.15
C VAL A 112 -7.77 -10.52 14.10
N SER A 113 -6.59 -10.98 13.66
CA SER A 113 -6.20 -12.37 13.85
C SER A 113 -5.86 -12.54 15.32
N VAL A 114 -6.64 -13.37 16.02
CA VAL A 114 -6.36 -13.84 17.40
C VAL A 114 -5.25 -14.87 17.36
#